data_AF-A0A1G7JRI4-F1
#
_entry.id   AF-A0A1G7JRI4-F1
#
_cell.length_a   1.000
_cell.length_b   1.000
_cell.length_c   1.000
_cell.angle_alpha   90.00
_cell.angle_beta   90.00
_cell.angle_gamma   90.00
#
_symmetry.space_group_name_H-M   'P 1'
#
loop_
_entity.id
_entity.type
_entity.pdbx_description
1 polymer ?
#
loop_
_entity_poly.entity_id
_entity_poly.type
_entity_poly.pdbx_seq_one_letter_code
_entity_poly.pdbx_strand_id
1 'polypeptide(L)'
;MKILIIYIFLVSILFSCNQKDEFDNREPFKINRNLNCDLLIQKGYTRIFGEDVILIGKRTSDTLIYYQIEYPIREIELSQTDSESDDYPSTEKPRDICDDGTVYWRNFELKLDSTRAFNFNSEIDKTMFKILPASYELGESNYIKDAYRVINLIDKDTFECSITKRNGEWIFQSSITINGK
;
A
#
# COMPACT_ATOMS: atom_id res chain seq x y z
N MET A 1 -33.92 -36.27 14.74
CA MET A 1 -32.77 -35.56 15.37
C MET A 1 -31.55 -35.47 14.45
N LYS A 2 -31.10 -36.54 13.77
CA LYS A 2 -29.93 -36.51 12.86
C LYS A 2 -30.07 -35.55 11.66
N ILE A 3 -31.28 -35.42 11.10
CA ILE A 3 -31.56 -34.53 9.95
C ILE A 3 -31.44 -33.04 10.33
N LEU A 4 -31.77 -32.68 11.58
CA LEU A 4 -31.70 -31.30 12.07
C LEU A 4 -30.24 -30.82 12.21
N ILE A 5 -29.34 -31.71 12.62
CA ILE A 5 -27.90 -31.40 12.80
C ILE A 5 -27.22 -31.12 11.46
N ILE A 6 -27.58 -31.88 10.41
CA ILE A 6 -27.05 -31.67 9.05
C ILE A 6 -27.48 -30.32 8.49
N TYR A 7 -28.74 -29.92 8.75
CA TYR A 7 -29.26 -28.64 8.27
C TYR A 7 -28.58 -27.45 8.95
N ILE A 8 -28.33 -27.54 10.27
CA ILE A 8 -27.60 -26.49 11.01
C ILE A 8 -26.17 -26.36 10.49
N PHE A 9 -25.49 -27.47 10.21
CA PHE A 9 -24.11 -27.46 9.70
C PHE A 9 -24.03 -26.91 8.26
N LEU A 10 -25.01 -27.20 7.40
CA LEU A 10 -25.10 -26.62 6.05
C LEU A 10 -25.38 -25.12 6.09
N VAL A 11 -26.24 -24.65 7.00
CA VAL A 11 -26.53 -23.21 7.17
C VAL A 11 -25.30 -22.46 7.69
N SER A 12 -24.53 -23.02 8.63
CA SER A 12 -23.31 -22.35 9.13
C SER A 12 -22.15 -22.34 8.13
N ILE A 13 -22.05 -23.33 7.23
CA ILE A 13 -21.09 -23.26 6.10
C ILE A 13 -21.52 -22.17 5.10
N LEU A 14 -22.83 -21.98 4.86
CA LEU A 14 -23.33 -20.94 3.95
C LEU A 14 -23.18 -19.52 4.52
N PHE A 15 -23.26 -19.34 5.84
CA PHE A 15 -23.00 -18.06 6.51
C PHE A 15 -21.52 -17.74 6.74
N SER A 16 -20.61 -18.71 6.52
CA SER A 16 -19.17 -18.48 6.65
C SER A 16 -18.55 -17.77 5.42
N CYS A 17 -19.34 -17.46 4.40
CA CYS A 17 -18.87 -16.72 3.23
C CYS A 17 -19.06 -15.21 3.41
N ASN A 18 -17.93 -14.51 3.48
CA ASN A 18 -17.73 -13.08 3.25
C ASN A 18 -18.28 -12.11 4.29
N GLN A 19 -17.70 -12.11 5.49
CA GLN A 19 -17.30 -10.81 6.03
C GLN A 19 -16.21 -10.28 5.10
N LYS A 20 -16.61 -9.50 4.08
CA LYS A 20 -15.68 -8.60 3.41
C LYS A 20 -15.17 -7.69 4.51
N ASP A 21 -13.90 -7.85 4.89
CA ASP A 21 -13.23 -6.93 5.82
C ASP A 21 -13.46 -5.51 5.27
N GLU A 22 -14.39 -4.77 5.88
CA GLU A 22 -14.76 -3.40 5.50
C GLU A 22 -13.55 -2.45 5.58
N PHE A 23 -12.52 -2.89 6.30
CA PHE A 23 -11.26 -2.21 6.48
C PHE A 23 -10.29 -2.32 5.30
N ASP A 24 -10.46 -3.31 4.44
CA ASP A 24 -9.55 -3.54 3.33
C ASP A 24 -9.93 -2.60 2.18
N ASN A 25 -9.51 -1.33 2.30
CA ASN A 25 -9.57 -0.34 1.22
C ASN A 25 -8.58 -0.73 0.11
N ARG A 26 -8.90 -1.86 -0.56
CA ARG A 26 -8.22 -2.40 -1.73
C ARG A 26 -8.54 -1.66 -3.00
N GLU A 27 -9.25 -0.54 -2.90
CA GLU A 27 -9.51 0.31 -4.03
C GLU A 27 -8.29 1.19 -4.29
N PRO A 28 -7.87 1.35 -5.55
CA PRO A 28 -6.68 2.13 -5.88
C PRO A 28 -6.78 3.58 -5.40
N PHE A 29 -7.99 4.16 -5.44
CA PHE A 29 -8.23 5.59 -5.22
C PHE A 29 -8.94 5.93 -3.90
N LYS A 30 -8.87 5.04 -2.90
CA LYS A 30 -9.48 5.21 -1.59
C LYS A 30 -8.43 5.15 -0.48
N ILE A 31 -8.42 6.15 0.41
CA ILE A 31 -7.47 6.27 1.52
C ILE A 31 -8.21 6.18 2.85
N ASN A 32 -7.66 5.38 3.78
CA ASN A 32 -8.04 5.47 5.19
C ASN A 32 -6.98 6.31 5.93
N ARG A 33 -7.33 7.55 6.28
CA ARG A 33 -6.43 8.49 6.97
C ARG A 33 -6.29 8.19 8.47
N ASN A 34 -7.09 7.29 9.02
CA ASN A 34 -6.99 6.82 10.40
C ASN A 34 -6.07 5.60 10.54
N LEU A 35 -5.30 5.25 9.49
CA LEU A 35 -4.31 4.18 9.52
C LEU A 35 -3.07 4.61 10.29
N ASN A 36 -2.62 3.76 11.21
CA ASN A 36 -1.29 3.82 11.81
C ASN A 36 -0.59 2.46 11.63
N CYS A 37 0.70 2.40 11.98
CA CYS A 37 1.52 1.20 11.81
C CYS A 37 0.94 -0.01 12.57
N ASP A 38 0.55 0.18 13.83
CA ASP A 38 -0.02 -0.90 14.66
C ASP A 38 -1.27 -1.52 14.04
N LEU A 39 -2.15 -0.68 13.52
CA LEU A 39 -3.39 -1.11 12.88
C LEU A 39 -3.10 -1.88 11.58
N LEU A 40 -2.07 -1.52 10.83
CA LEU A 40 -1.63 -2.29 9.66
C LEU A 40 -1.17 -3.70 10.08
N ILE A 41 -0.34 -3.81 11.12
CA ILE A 41 0.13 -5.10 11.64
C ILE A 41 -1.03 -5.95 12.16
N GLN A 42 -1.95 -5.37 12.94
CA GLN A 42 -3.16 -6.05 13.42
C GLN A 42 -4.05 -6.58 12.28
N LYS A 43 -3.98 -5.95 11.09
CA LYS A 43 -4.72 -6.34 9.89
C LYS A 43 -3.95 -7.30 8.98
N GLY A 44 -2.83 -7.82 9.46
CA GLY A 44 -2.02 -8.83 8.77
C GLY A 44 -1.17 -8.26 7.65
N TYR A 45 -0.86 -6.96 7.67
CA TYR A 45 0.23 -6.43 6.87
C TYR A 45 1.55 -6.79 7.55
N THR A 46 2.58 -7.00 6.74
CA THR A 46 3.90 -7.41 7.23
C THR A 46 4.97 -6.50 6.64
N ARG A 47 6.13 -6.43 7.30
CA ARG A 47 7.29 -5.74 6.73
C ARG A 47 7.64 -6.34 5.37
N ILE A 48 7.88 -5.48 4.39
CA ILE A 48 8.46 -5.84 3.09
C ILE A 48 9.81 -5.13 2.93
N PHE A 49 10.68 -5.67 2.09
CA PHE A 49 12.01 -5.11 1.86
C PHE A 49 11.92 -3.81 1.06
N GLY A 50 12.39 -2.71 1.64
CA GLY A 50 12.79 -1.48 0.96
C GLY A 50 14.26 -1.23 1.30
N GLU A 51 15.03 -0.64 0.39
CA GLU A 51 16.47 -0.43 0.59
C GLU A 51 16.73 0.59 1.71
N ASP A 52 16.05 1.73 1.68
CA ASP A 52 16.30 2.85 2.61
C ASP A 52 15.06 3.27 3.42
N VAL A 53 13.96 2.53 3.28
CA VAL A 53 12.67 2.88 3.89
C VAL A 53 12.01 1.67 4.53
N ILE A 54 11.28 1.91 5.61
CA ILE A 54 10.45 0.87 6.22
C ILE A 54 9.13 0.81 5.47
N LEU A 55 8.88 -0.35 4.85
CA LEU A 55 7.64 -0.62 4.13
C LEU A 55 6.83 -1.70 4.85
N ILE A 56 5.53 -1.48 4.97
CA ILE A 56 4.57 -2.45 5.52
C ILE A 56 3.53 -2.73 4.46
N GLY A 57 3.42 -3.98 4.03
CA GLY A 57 2.63 -4.36 2.86
C GLY A 57 1.85 -5.65 3.06
N LYS A 58 0.86 -5.84 2.19
CA LYS A 58 0.02 -7.04 2.12
C LYS A 58 -0.28 -7.35 0.66
N ARG A 59 0.04 -8.58 0.25
CA ARG A 59 -0.26 -9.10 -1.09
C ARG A 59 -1.51 -9.97 -1.03
N THR A 60 -2.44 -9.75 -1.95
CA THR A 60 -3.60 -10.61 -2.16
C THR A 60 -3.78 -10.89 -3.64
N SER A 61 -3.56 -12.13 -4.08
CA SER A 61 -3.70 -12.54 -5.48
C SER A 61 -2.89 -11.65 -6.44
N ASP A 62 -3.57 -10.77 -7.18
CA ASP A 62 -3.05 -9.85 -8.19
C ASP A 62 -2.68 -8.47 -7.63
N THR A 63 -2.99 -8.23 -6.37
CA THR A 63 -2.90 -6.90 -5.75
C THR A 63 -1.81 -6.88 -4.68
N LEU A 64 -0.98 -5.83 -4.66
CA LEU A 64 -0.09 -5.51 -3.55
C LEU A 64 -0.41 -4.10 -3.06
N ILE A 65 -0.64 -3.96 -1.76
CA ILE A 65 -0.79 -2.66 -1.11
C ILE A 65 0.33 -2.53 -0.10
N TYR A 66 1.04 -1.42 -0.12
CA TYR A 66 2.08 -1.17 0.86
C TYR A 66 2.17 0.30 1.23
N TYR A 67 2.69 0.52 2.44
CA TYR A 67 2.78 1.81 3.09
C TYR A 67 4.22 2.05 3.49
N GLN A 68 4.69 3.28 3.33
CA GLN A 68 5.95 3.73 3.90
C GLN A 68 5.71 4.31 5.29
N ILE A 69 6.52 3.85 6.25
CA ILE A 69 6.56 4.38 7.60
C ILE A 69 7.69 5.41 7.67
N GLU A 70 7.34 6.63 8.07
CA GLU A 70 8.28 7.72 8.33
C GLU A 70 8.46 7.87 9.84
N TYR A 71 9.71 7.95 10.29
CA TYR A 71 10.06 8.16 11.69
C TYR A 71 10.56 9.59 11.88
N PRO A 72 10.28 10.22 13.03
CA PRO A 72 10.89 11.49 13.36
C PRO A 72 12.42 11.32 13.38
N ILE A 73 13.13 12.29 12.78
CA ILE A 73 14.57 12.41 12.93
C ILE A 73 14.83 12.68 14.42
N ARG A 74 15.31 11.69 15.15
CA ARG A 74 15.82 11.93 16.50
C ARG A 74 17.15 12.64 16.33
N GLU A 75 17.25 13.87 16.83
CA GLU A 75 18.56 14.51 17.01
C GLU A 75 19.37 13.54 17.88
N ILE A 76 20.38 12.91 17.28
CA ILE A 76 21.40 12.22 18.06
C ILE A 76 22.08 13.36 18.79
N GLU A 77 21.83 13.50 20.09
CA GLU A 77 22.70 14.26 20.95
C GLU A 77 24.09 13.63 20.80
N LEU A 78 24.89 14.21 19.91
CA LEU A 78 26.30 13.92 19.73
C LEU A 78 26.99 14.38 21.03
N SER A 79 26.83 13.60 22.09
CA SER A 79 27.75 13.64 23.21
C SER A 79 29.08 13.14 22.66
N GLN A 80 29.87 14.09 22.14
CA GLN A 80 31.27 13.92 21.79
C GLN A 80 31.97 13.28 22.98
N THR A 81 32.14 11.96 22.92
CA THR A 81 33.07 11.25 23.76
C THR A 81 33.99 10.54 22.79
N ASP A 82 34.99 11.27 22.33
CA ASP A 82 36.15 10.73 21.65
C ASP A 82 36.86 9.80 22.64
N SER A 83 36.43 8.54 22.69
CA SER A 83 37.19 7.48 23.30
C SER A 83 37.06 6.25 22.43
N GLU A 84 38.10 6.03 21.62
CA GLU A 84 38.46 4.75 21.04
C GLU A 84 38.40 3.66 22.12
N SER A 85 37.33 2.88 22.11
CA SER A 85 37.31 1.58 22.76
C SER A 85 36.40 0.69 21.94
N ASP A 86 37.04 -0.18 21.16
CA ASP A 86 36.42 -1.34 20.54
C ASP A 86 35.75 -2.20 21.63
N ASP A 87 34.57 -2.71 21.31
CA ASP A 87 33.80 -3.70 22.08
C ASP A 87 32.88 -3.13 23.20
N TYR A 88 31.82 -2.43 22.80
CA TYR A 88 30.63 -2.24 23.64
C TYR A 88 29.45 -3.08 23.10
N PRO A 89 28.88 -4.00 23.88
CA PRO A 89 27.66 -4.70 23.48
C PRO A 89 26.51 -3.69 23.49
N SER A 90 25.95 -3.37 22.32
CA SER A 90 24.80 -2.50 22.24
C SER A 90 23.60 -3.19 22.90
N THR A 91 23.25 -2.75 24.11
CA THR A 91 22.05 -3.20 24.83
C THR A 91 20.79 -2.52 24.31
N GLU A 92 20.75 -2.15 23.02
CA GLU A 92 19.54 -1.60 22.43
C GLU A 92 18.51 -2.73 22.32
N LYS A 93 17.42 -2.60 23.08
CA LYS A 93 16.23 -3.44 22.87
C LYS A 93 15.83 -3.31 21.40
N PRO A 94 15.47 -4.42 20.73
CA PRO A 94 14.93 -4.35 19.37
C PRO A 94 13.73 -3.40 19.40
N ARG A 95 13.82 -2.28 18.67
CA ARG A 95 12.72 -1.31 18.57
C ARG A 95 11.56 -1.98 17.86
N ASP A 96 10.34 -1.70 18.32
CA ASP A 96 9.17 -2.11 17.56
C ASP A 96 9.21 -1.40 16.21
N ILE A 97 8.82 -2.11 15.14
CA ILE A 97 8.71 -1.52 13.81
C ILE A 97 7.70 -0.35 13.85
N CYS A 98 6.75 -0.34 14.77
CA CYS A 98 5.76 0.72 14.85
C CYS A 98 6.08 1.85 15.85
N ASP A 99 7.19 1.78 16.60
CA ASP A 99 7.53 2.80 17.60
C ASP A 99 7.76 4.17 16.95
N ASP A 100 6.88 5.13 17.26
CA ASP A 100 6.85 6.52 16.77
C ASP A 100 6.73 6.69 15.24
N GLY A 101 6.47 5.61 14.51
CA GLY A 101 6.34 5.63 13.05
C GLY A 101 4.99 6.15 12.59
N THR A 102 4.99 7.03 11.59
CA THR A 102 3.77 7.54 10.95
C THR A 102 3.62 6.99 9.53
N VAL A 103 2.39 6.67 9.13
CA VAL A 103 2.11 6.24 7.75
C VAL A 103 2.17 7.47 6.85
N TYR A 104 3.22 7.56 6.04
CA TYR A 104 3.49 8.74 5.21
C TYR A 104 2.97 8.59 3.78
N TRP A 105 3.18 7.43 3.17
CA TRP A 105 2.89 7.18 1.76
C TRP A 105 2.21 5.83 1.58
N ARG A 106 1.32 5.74 0.59
CA ARG A 106 0.67 4.49 0.18
C ARG A 106 0.93 4.25 -1.29
N ASN A 107 1.18 2.99 -1.62
CA ASN A 107 1.21 2.48 -2.98
C ASN A 107 0.25 1.30 -3.11
N PHE A 108 -0.40 1.24 -4.26
CA PHE A 108 -1.29 0.18 -4.71
C PHE A 108 -0.78 -0.32 -6.05
N GLU A 109 -0.49 -1.62 -6.14
CA GLU A 109 -0.15 -2.30 -7.38
C GLU A 109 -1.22 -3.33 -7.74
N LEU A 110 -1.60 -3.37 -9.02
CA LEU A 110 -2.51 -4.35 -9.59
C LEU A 110 -1.87 -4.97 -10.83
N LYS A 111 -1.78 -6.30 -10.85
CA LYS A 111 -1.39 -7.04 -12.06
C LYS A 111 -2.50 -6.97 -13.09
N LEU A 112 -2.14 -6.61 -14.32
CA LEU A 112 -3.03 -6.54 -15.47
C LEU A 112 -2.58 -7.55 -16.53
N ASP A 113 -3.56 -8.12 -17.24
CA ASP A 113 -3.28 -8.72 -18.53
C ASP A 113 -2.97 -7.63 -19.58
N SER A 114 -2.42 -8.03 -20.72
CA SER A 114 -2.06 -7.10 -21.78
C SER A 114 -3.26 -6.26 -22.23
N THR A 115 -4.42 -6.85 -22.48
CA THR A 115 -5.60 -6.13 -22.99
C THR A 115 -6.05 -5.03 -22.04
N ARG A 116 -6.11 -5.34 -20.74
CA ARG A 116 -6.46 -4.38 -19.70
C ARG A 116 -5.41 -3.29 -19.56
N ALA A 117 -4.11 -3.63 -19.62
CA ALA A 117 -3.04 -2.65 -19.54
C ALA A 117 -3.14 -1.52 -20.59
N PHE A 118 -3.62 -1.82 -21.80
CA PHE A 118 -3.81 -0.80 -22.85
C PHE A 118 -5.08 0.03 -22.69
N ASN A 119 -6.07 -0.44 -21.90
CA ASN A 119 -7.39 0.18 -21.81
C ASN A 119 -7.79 0.62 -20.39
N PHE A 120 -6.94 0.40 -19.38
CA PHE A 120 -7.28 0.55 -17.97
C PHE A 120 -7.84 1.95 -17.63
N ASN A 121 -7.32 3.02 -18.24
CA ASN A 121 -7.81 4.38 -17.99
C ASN A 121 -9.28 4.58 -18.37
N SER A 122 -9.80 3.77 -19.30
CA SER A 122 -11.22 3.78 -19.67
C SER A 122 -12.11 3.04 -18.65
N GLU A 123 -11.53 2.17 -17.81
CA GLU A 123 -12.21 1.48 -16.71
C GLU A 123 -12.42 2.39 -15.49
N ILE A 124 -11.71 3.53 -15.40
CA ILE A 124 -11.83 4.47 -14.29
C ILE A 124 -13.17 5.24 -14.40
N ASP A 125 -13.96 5.21 -13.32
CA ASP A 125 -15.25 5.91 -13.24
C ASP A 125 -15.07 7.43 -13.26
N LYS A 126 -15.34 8.04 -14.42
CA LYS A 126 -15.19 9.48 -14.64
C LYS A 126 -16.23 10.34 -13.92
N THR A 127 -17.25 9.74 -13.32
CA THR A 127 -18.21 10.46 -12.47
C THR A 127 -17.64 10.70 -11.07
N MET A 128 -16.77 9.81 -10.61
CA MET A 128 -16.11 9.84 -9.30
C MET A 128 -14.68 10.41 -9.39
N PHE A 129 -14.04 10.28 -10.54
CA PHE A 129 -12.63 10.61 -10.74
C PHE A 129 -12.38 11.51 -11.94
N LYS A 130 -11.40 12.40 -11.83
CA LYS A 130 -10.87 13.17 -12.96
C LYS A 130 -9.45 12.71 -13.29
N ILE A 131 -9.24 12.33 -14.54
CA ILE A 131 -7.93 11.94 -15.06
C ILE A 131 -7.24 13.17 -15.65
N LEU A 132 -6.00 13.41 -15.26
CA LEU A 132 -5.14 14.45 -15.81
C LEU A 132 -3.90 13.80 -16.42
N PRO A 133 -3.33 14.36 -17.51
CA PRO A 133 -2.04 13.90 -17.99
C PRO A 133 -0.96 14.07 -16.91
N ALA A 134 0.07 13.24 -16.99
CA ALA A 134 1.29 13.43 -16.21
C ALA A 134 1.89 14.81 -16.50
N SER A 135 2.62 15.36 -15.52
CA SER A 135 3.31 16.64 -15.67
C SER A 135 4.57 16.56 -16.53
N TYR A 136 4.96 15.36 -16.96
CA TYR A 136 6.14 15.10 -17.76
C TYR A 136 5.77 14.27 -18.99
N GLU A 137 6.50 14.48 -20.08
CA GLU A 137 6.35 13.66 -21.28
C GLU A 137 7.01 12.30 -21.07
N LEU A 138 6.27 11.24 -21.37
CA LEU A 138 6.85 9.90 -21.45
C LEU A 138 7.51 9.75 -22.82
N GLY A 139 8.82 9.50 -22.84
CA GLY A 139 9.48 8.97 -24.03
C GLY A 139 8.90 7.59 -24.40
N GLU A 140 8.91 7.26 -25.69
CA GLU A 140 8.51 5.92 -26.14
C GLU A 140 9.36 4.85 -25.44
N SER A 141 8.70 3.92 -24.74
CA SER A 141 9.36 2.86 -23.99
C SER A 141 8.54 1.59 -24.03
N ASN A 142 9.21 0.45 -24.20
CA ASN A 142 8.57 -0.87 -24.08
C ASN A 142 8.19 -1.21 -22.63
N TYR A 143 8.66 -0.43 -21.65
CA TYR A 143 8.47 -0.67 -20.22
C TYR A 143 7.43 0.24 -19.58
N ILE A 144 7.07 1.37 -20.20
CA ILE A 144 6.09 2.30 -19.66
C ILE A 144 5.00 2.49 -20.69
N LYS A 145 3.77 2.11 -20.33
CA LYS A 145 2.62 2.26 -21.21
C LYS A 145 1.92 3.60 -21.03
N ASP A 146 1.81 4.05 -19.79
CA ASP A 146 1.07 5.26 -19.46
C ASP A 146 1.51 5.84 -18.10
N ALA A 147 1.35 7.14 -17.95
CA ALA A 147 1.50 7.87 -16.69
C ALA A 147 0.49 9.03 -16.67
N TYR A 148 -0.24 9.14 -15.57
CA TYR A 148 -1.30 10.12 -15.40
C TYR A 148 -1.60 10.34 -13.92
N ARG A 149 -2.35 11.39 -13.64
CA ARG A 149 -2.88 11.67 -12.30
C ARG A 149 -4.36 11.38 -12.26
N VAL A 150 -4.83 10.82 -11.15
CA VAL A 150 -6.25 10.60 -10.89
C VAL A 150 -6.64 11.42 -9.67
N ILE A 151 -7.62 12.31 -9.83
CA ILE A 151 -8.19 13.11 -8.75
C ILE A 151 -9.50 12.46 -8.33
N ASN A 152 -9.61 12.06 -7.06
CA ASN A 152 -10.88 11.70 -6.44
C ASN A 152 -11.73 12.96 -6.24
N LEU A 153 -12.88 13.03 -6.89
CA LEU A 153 -13.73 14.23 -6.89
C LEU A 153 -14.46 14.44 -5.56
N ILE A 154 -14.57 13.41 -4.72
CA ILE A 154 -15.19 13.49 -3.39
C ILE A 154 -14.14 13.92 -2.37
N ASP A 155 -13.10 13.09 -2.20
CA ASP A 155 -12.10 13.25 -1.15
C ASP A 155 -11.03 14.30 -1.49
N LYS A 156 -10.99 14.75 -2.76
CA LYS A 156 -10.00 15.69 -3.32
C LYS A 156 -8.55 15.19 -3.30
N ASP A 157 -8.36 13.90 -3.01
CA ASP A 157 -7.08 13.22 -3.10
C ASP A 157 -6.59 13.14 -4.55
N THR A 158 -5.29 13.32 -4.76
CA THR A 158 -4.64 13.17 -6.06
C THR A 158 -3.64 12.02 -6.01
N PHE A 159 -3.79 11.08 -6.95
CA PHE A 159 -2.98 9.89 -7.05
C PHE A 159 -2.08 9.96 -8.27
N GLU A 160 -0.80 9.70 -8.08
CA GLU A 160 0.17 9.51 -9.15
C GLU A 160 0.07 8.07 -9.65
N CYS A 161 -0.31 7.91 -10.91
CA CYS A 161 -0.63 6.61 -11.51
C CYS A 161 0.28 6.31 -12.69
N SER A 162 0.62 5.03 -12.85
CA SER A 162 1.37 4.57 -14.02
C SER A 162 1.02 3.12 -14.37
N ILE A 163 1.24 2.75 -15.63
CA ILE A 163 1.16 1.38 -16.11
C ILE A 163 2.52 1.02 -16.66
N THR A 164 3.20 0.07 -16.03
CA THR A 164 4.57 -0.34 -16.39
C THR A 164 4.66 -1.84 -16.58
N LYS A 165 5.66 -2.29 -17.36
CA LYS A 165 5.95 -3.70 -17.57
C LYS A 165 7.17 -4.10 -16.72
N ARG A 166 6.99 -5.03 -15.78
CA ARG A 166 8.05 -5.55 -14.90
C ARG A 166 8.08 -7.07 -14.99
N ASN A 167 9.25 -7.66 -15.27
CA ASN A 167 9.41 -9.11 -15.37
C ASN A 167 8.41 -9.80 -16.32
N GLY A 168 8.03 -9.10 -17.40
CA GLY A 168 7.04 -9.60 -18.38
C GLY A 168 5.58 -9.33 -18.02
N GLU A 169 5.26 -8.91 -16.80
CA GLU A 169 3.91 -8.61 -16.34
C GLU A 169 3.59 -7.11 -16.45
N TRP A 170 2.35 -6.77 -16.80
CA TRP A 170 1.86 -5.40 -16.74
C TRP A 170 1.35 -5.10 -15.33
N ILE A 171 1.82 -3.99 -14.76
CA ILE A 171 1.49 -3.55 -13.42
C ILE A 171 0.91 -2.14 -13.51
N PHE A 172 -0.34 -1.99 -13.09
CA PHE A 172 -0.88 -0.68 -12.73
C PHE A 172 -0.40 -0.32 -11.33
N GLN A 173 0.09 0.89 -11.17
CA GLN A 173 0.45 1.46 -9.88
C GLN A 173 -0.33 2.74 -9.63
N SER A 174 -0.79 2.92 -8.41
CA SER A 174 -1.37 4.18 -7.90
C SER A 174 -0.72 4.51 -6.57
N SER A 175 -0.23 5.73 -6.43
CA SER A 175 0.49 6.16 -5.24
C SER A 175 0.05 7.54 -4.77
N ILE A 176 0.13 7.76 -3.46
CA ILE A 176 -0.27 9.03 -2.84
C ILE A 176 0.45 9.22 -1.50
N THR A 177 0.83 10.46 -1.23
CA THR A 177 1.29 10.89 0.09
C THR A 177 0.09 11.16 0.99
N ILE A 178 0.02 10.48 2.12
CA ILE A 178 -1.09 10.56 3.07
C ILE A 178 -0.94 11.81 3.94
N ASN A 179 0.26 12.12 4.43
CA ASN A 179 0.50 13.23 5.36
C ASN A 179 1.28 14.39 4.72
N GLY A 180 0.82 14.86 3.56
CA GLY A 180 1.27 16.14 2.99
C GLY A 180 0.39 17.29 3.46
N LYS A 181 0.77 17.97 4.53
CA LYS A 181 0.39 19.37 4.77
C LYS A 181 1.51 20.27 4.27
#